data_AF-A0A7C7ZKF4-F1
#
_entry.id   AF-A0A7C7ZKF4-F1
#
_cell.length_a   1.000
_cell.length_b   1.000
_cell.length_c   1.000
_cell.angle_alpha   90.00
_cell.angle_beta   90.00
_cell.angle_gamma   90.00
#
_symmetry.space_group_name_H-M   'P 1'
#
loop_
_entity.id
_entity.type
_entity.pdbx_description
1 polymer ?
#
loop_
_entity_poly.entity_id
_entity_poly.type
_entity_poly.pdbx_seq_one_letter_code
_entity_poly.pdbx_strand_id
1 'polypeptide(L)'
;MGNEIMNSNHSNDDLDRGKIERAYSIQFDRTTPSTPDAVWDAITNPAAVSSWMNYPARVELRLGGDYFLDFGSDSEENLDGVIVALEPGTLLRFAWGLSVLEWRL
;
A
#
# COMPACT_ATOMS: atom_id res chain seq x y z
N MET A 1 -21.96 -46.42 -34.51
CA MET A 1 -22.02 -46.34 -33.03
C MET A 1 -20.84 -45.50 -32.60
N GLY A 2 -21.03 -44.19 -32.52
CA GLY A 2 -20.03 -43.25 -32.03
C GLY A 2 -20.31 -42.94 -30.57
N ASN A 3 -19.27 -42.96 -29.74
CA ASN A 3 -19.29 -42.31 -28.44
C ASN A 3 -17.89 -41.76 -28.22
N GLU A 4 -17.69 -40.53 -28.70
CA GLU A 4 -16.48 -39.74 -28.50
C GLU A 4 -16.62 -38.93 -27.21
N ILE A 5 -15.48 -38.80 -26.54
CA ILE A 5 -15.30 -38.40 -25.15
C ILE A 5 -15.69 -36.93 -24.95
N MET A 6 -16.59 -36.65 -23.99
CA MET A 6 -16.82 -35.29 -23.50
C MET A 6 -15.58 -34.83 -22.74
N ASN A 7 -14.69 -34.12 -23.43
CA ASN A 7 -13.68 -33.25 -22.80
C ASN A 7 -14.39 -32.06 -22.17
N SER A 8 -14.59 -32.10 -20.86
CA SER A 8 -14.95 -30.91 -20.09
C SER A 8 -13.69 -30.07 -19.84
N ASN A 9 -13.34 -29.21 -20.81
CA ASN A 9 -12.40 -28.11 -20.60
C ASN A 9 -13.06 -27.07 -19.68
N HIS A 10 -12.88 -27.20 -18.35
CA HIS A 10 -13.08 -26.10 -17.42
C HIS A 10 -11.82 -25.24 -17.41
N SER A 11 -11.71 -24.31 -18.37
CA SER A 11 -10.78 -23.19 -18.30
C SER A 11 -11.61 -21.92 -18.36
N ASN A 12 -12.12 -21.46 -17.22
CA ASN A 12 -12.95 -20.27 -17.16
C ASN A 12 -12.90 -19.60 -15.78
N ASP A 13 -11.69 -19.26 -15.30
CA ASP A 13 -11.53 -18.55 -14.02
C ASP A 13 -10.47 -17.44 -14.08
N ASP A 14 -10.21 -16.92 -15.28
CA ASP A 14 -9.35 -15.74 -15.50
C ASP A 14 -10.13 -14.59 -16.18
N LEU A 15 -11.44 -14.56 -15.93
CA LEU A 15 -12.34 -13.51 -16.40
C LEU A 15 -12.75 -12.66 -15.20
N ASP A 16 -12.48 -11.36 -15.31
CA ASP A 16 -12.96 -10.26 -14.48
C ASP A 16 -12.04 -9.77 -13.34
N ARG A 17 -10.72 -9.86 -13.51
CA ARG A 17 -9.81 -8.97 -12.76
C ARG A 17 -9.50 -7.76 -13.63
N GLY A 18 -9.99 -6.59 -13.21
CA GLY A 18 -9.70 -5.33 -13.89
C GLY A 18 -8.22 -5.17 -14.17
N LYS A 19 -7.87 -4.90 -15.43
CA LYS A 19 -6.48 -4.77 -15.88
C LYS A 19 -6.04 -3.31 -15.74
N ILE A 20 -5.02 -3.06 -14.92
CA ILE A 20 -4.35 -1.75 -14.87
C ILE A 20 -3.26 -1.74 -15.94
N GLU A 21 -3.49 -1.00 -17.03
CA GLU A 21 -2.60 -1.00 -18.21
C GLU A 21 -1.33 -0.16 -18.03
N ARG A 22 -1.32 0.77 -17.07
CA ARG A 22 -0.18 1.61 -16.72
C ARG A 22 -0.07 1.76 -15.20
N ALA A 23 0.77 0.93 -14.59
CA ALA A 23 1.26 1.12 -13.24
C ALA A 23 2.70 1.63 -13.34
N TYR A 24 2.91 2.92 -13.11
CA TYR A 24 4.27 3.46 -12.98
C TYR A 24 4.71 3.21 -11.55
N SER A 25 5.82 2.51 -11.37
CA SER A 25 6.42 2.29 -10.05
C SER A 25 7.73 3.06 -9.94
N ILE A 26 7.93 3.75 -8.82
CA ILE A 26 9.21 4.32 -8.44
C ILE A 26 9.69 3.55 -7.21
N GLN A 27 10.88 2.96 -7.31
CA GLN A 27 11.52 2.26 -6.19
C GLN A 27 12.77 3.01 -5.77
N PHE A 28 12.93 3.18 -4.46
CA PHE A 28 14.09 3.81 -3.86
C PHE A 28 14.67 2.91 -2.77
N ASP A 29 15.90 2.45 -2.97
CA ASP A 29 16.68 1.80 -1.92
C ASP A 29 17.53 2.85 -1.20
N ARG A 30 17.54 2.82 0.14
CA ARG A 30 18.27 3.77 0.98
C ARG A 30 18.93 3.05 2.14
N THR A 31 20.17 3.42 2.45
CA THR A 31 20.85 3.04 3.69
C THR A 31 20.85 4.22 4.63
N THR A 32 20.46 4.01 5.89
CA THR A 32 20.43 5.02 6.95
C THR A 32 21.21 4.50 8.16
N PRO A 33 21.84 5.38 8.97
CA PRO A 33 22.45 4.98 10.25
C PRO A 33 21.41 4.62 11.33
N SER A 34 20.12 4.86 11.11
CA SER A 34 19.04 4.53 12.05
C SER A 34 18.80 3.02 12.14
N THR A 35 18.32 2.56 13.31
CA THR A 35 17.88 1.17 13.48
C THR A 35 16.57 0.89 12.73
N PRO A 36 16.28 -0.36 12.36
CA PRO A 36 15.00 -0.73 11.74
C PRO A 36 13.79 -0.26 12.56
N ASP A 37 13.82 -0.44 13.89
CA ASP A 37 12.74 0.00 14.78
C ASP A 37 12.50 1.52 14.72
N ALA A 38 13.56 2.32 14.60
CA ALA A 38 13.44 3.77 14.49
C ALA A 38 12.85 4.19 13.14
N VAL A 39 13.22 3.50 12.06
CA VAL A 39 12.61 3.72 10.73
C VAL A 39 11.15 3.30 10.74
N TRP A 40 10.84 2.18 11.39
CA TRP A 40 9.48 1.68 11.52
C TRP A 40 8.59 2.66 12.30
N ASP A 41 9.06 3.16 13.43
CA ASP A 41 8.35 4.18 14.21
C ASP A 41 8.13 5.45 13.36
N ALA A 42 9.14 5.90 12.61
CA ALA A 42 9.04 7.08 11.75
C ALA A 42 7.94 6.98 10.67
N ILE A 43 7.58 5.77 10.22
CA ILE A 43 6.53 5.56 9.20
C ILE A 43 5.21 5.06 9.77
N THR A 44 5.12 4.71 11.05
CA THR A 44 3.90 4.10 11.64
C THR A 44 3.33 4.86 12.83
N ASN A 45 4.16 5.60 13.56
CA ASN A 45 3.73 6.41 14.70
C ASN A 45 3.23 7.78 14.19
N PRO A 46 1.96 8.15 14.44
CA PRO A 46 1.39 9.39 13.93
C PRO A 46 2.22 10.64 14.28
N ALA A 47 2.79 10.69 15.49
CA ALA A 47 3.59 11.82 15.93
C ALA A 47 4.93 11.89 15.18
N ALA A 48 5.57 10.74 14.97
CA ALA A 48 6.83 10.66 14.23
C ALA A 48 6.62 10.99 12.75
N VAL A 49 5.58 10.42 12.12
CA VAL A 49 5.18 10.72 10.73
C VAL A 49 4.94 12.22 10.56
N SER A 50 4.16 12.82 11.48
CA SER A 50 3.89 14.25 11.42
C SER A 50 5.16 15.09 11.53
N SER A 51 6.10 14.66 12.37
CA SER A 51 7.35 15.38 12.60
C SER A 51 8.27 15.41 11.39
N TRP A 52 8.45 14.30 10.66
CA TRP A 52 9.39 14.26 9.54
C TRP A 52 8.77 14.72 8.22
N MET A 53 7.44 14.53 8.06
CA MET A 53 6.71 15.06 6.91
C MET A 53 6.33 16.53 7.06
N ASN A 54 6.32 17.05 8.29
CA ASN A 54 5.89 18.40 8.62
C ASN A 54 4.43 18.68 8.24
N TYR A 55 3.57 17.67 8.39
CA TYR A 55 2.13 17.70 8.11
C TYR A 55 1.38 16.90 9.17
N PRO A 56 0.16 17.28 9.59
CA PRO A 56 -0.63 16.49 10.51
C PRO A 56 -0.92 15.09 9.95
N ALA A 57 -0.55 14.05 10.69
CA ALA A 57 -0.78 12.66 10.31
C ALA A 57 -1.66 11.93 11.32
N ARG A 58 -2.47 10.98 10.81
CA ARG A 58 -3.25 10.04 11.60
C ARG A 58 -3.03 8.65 11.02
N VAL A 59 -2.64 7.70 11.87
CA VAL A 59 -2.35 6.32 11.47
C VAL A 59 -3.08 5.37 12.40
N GLU A 60 -3.99 4.58 11.86
CA GLU A 60 -4.60 3.44 12.54
C GLU A 60 -3.84 2.19 12.14
N LEU A 61 -2.78 1.85 12.87
CA LEU A 61 -1.83 0.79 12.49
C LEU A 61 -2.42 -0.63 12.63
N ARG A 62 -3.31 -0.99 11.72
CA ARG A 62 -3.94 -2.30 11.55
C ARG A 62 -4.31 -2.50 10.09
N LEU A 63 -4.48 -3.75 9.66
CA LEU A 63 -5.03 -4.02 8.32
C LEU A 63 -6.43 -3.39 8.20
N GLY A 64 -6.67 -2.68 7.10
CA GLY A 64 -7.90 -1.92 6.88
C GLY A 64 -8.07 -0.70 7.79
N GLY A 65 -7.00 -0.23 8.44
CA GLY A 65 -6.97 1.04 9.16
C GLY A 65 -6.57 2.20 8.26
N ASP A 66 -6.95 3.41 8.66
CA ASP A 66 -6.65 4.64 7.94
C ASP A 66 -5.17 5.02 8.04
N TYR A 67 -4.62 5.53 6.94
CA TYR A 67 -3.33 6.21 6.88
C TYR A 67 -3.52 7.57 6.22
N PHE A 68 -3.50 8.63 7.01
CA PHE A 68 -3.91 9.96 6.57
C PHE A 68 -2.81 11.01 6.80
N LEU A 69 -2.59 11.89 5.81
CA LEU A 69 -1.82 13.13 5.95
C LEU A 69 -2.60 14.32 5.40
N ASP A 70 -2.68 15.38 6.21
CA ASP A 70 -3.26 16.67 5.82
C ASP A 70 -2.17 17.57 5.21
N PHE A 71 -2.20 17.77 3.89
CA PHE A 71 -1.24 18.65 3.21
C PHE A 71 -1.63 20.14 3.27
N GLY A 72 -2.71 20.47 3.98
CA GLY A 72 -3.17 21.84 4.22
C GLY A 72 -4.06 22.38 3.11
N SER A 73 -4.62 23.56 3.35
CA SER A 73 -5.61 24.22 2.47
C SER A 73 -5.12 24.57 1.07
N ASP A 74 -3.79 24.64 0.89
CA ASP A 74 -3.16 24.97 -0.39
C ASP A 74 -2.96 23.72 -1.27
N SER A 75 -3.25 22.52 -0.72
CA SER A 75 -3.26 21.26 -1.46
C SER A 75 -4.66 20.94 -1.97
N GLU A 76 -4.75 20.46 -3.21
CA GLU A 76 -6.03 20.02 -3.79
C GLU A 76 -6.50 18.67 -3.20
N GLU A 77 -5.55 17.87 -2.69
CA GLU A 77 -5.82 16.53 -2.16
C GLU A 77 -4.94 16.22 -0.94
N ASN A 78 -5.55 15.59 0.06
CA ASN A 78 -4.85 14.96 1.17
C ASN A 78 -4.46 13.52 0.82
N LEU A 79 -3.46 12.98 1.52
CA LEU A 79 -3.24 11.54 1.50
C LEU A 79 -4.31 10.90 2.39
N ASP A 80 -5.30 10.27 1.77
CA ASP A 80 -6.39 9.56 2.45
C ASP A 80 -6.34 8.07 2.09
N GLY A 81 -5.47 7.34 2.77
CA GLY A 81 -5.11 5.98 2.43
C GLY A 81 -5.68 4.93 3.37
N VAL A 82 -5.69 3.68 2.90
CA VAL A 82 -6.06 2.50 3.68
C VAL A 82 -4.89 1.53 3.72
N ILE A 83 -4.55 1.02 4.90
CA ILE A 83 -3.51 0.00 5.06
C ILE A 83 -4.00 -1.33 4.48
N VAL A 84 -3.32 -1.82 3.45
CA VAL A 84 -3.67 -3.03 2.69
C VAL A 84 -2.70 -4.19 2.90
N ALA A 85 -1.53 -3.95 3.49
CA ALA A 85 -0.67 -4.99 4.05
C ALA A 85 0.14 -4.44 5.22
N LEU A 86 0.33 -5.27 6.24
CA LEU A 86 1.03 -4.89 7.45
C LEU A 86 1.72 -6.11 8.07
N GLU A 87 3.05 -6.07 8.10
CA GLU A 87 3.90 -6.97 8.90
C GLU A 87 4.73 -6.08 9.83
N PRO A 88 4.44 -6.07 11.15
CA PRO A 88 5.12 -5.17 12.08
C PRO A 88 6.65 -5.28 12.01
N GLY A 89 7.30 -4.14 11.78
CA GLY A 89 8.76 -4.01 11.71
C GLY A 89 9.38 -4.28 10.34
N THR A 90 8.61 -4.76 9.36
CA THR A 90 9.17 -5.19 8.06
C THR A 90 8.41 -4.68 6.84
N LEU A 91 7.08 -4.58 6.88
CA LEU A 91 6.25 -4.19 5.74
C LEU A 91 5.08 -3.32 6.16
N LEU A 92 5.00 -2.12 5.60
CA LEU A 92 3.79 -1.30 5.60
C LEU A 92 3.40 -1.02 4.15
N ARG A 93 2.16 -1.31 3.78
CA ARG A 93 1.61 -0.95 2.49
C ARG A 93 0.25 -0.31 2.65
N PHE A 94 0.05 0.85 2.05
CA PHE A 94 -1.26 1.51 1.99
C PHE A 94 -1.60 1.90 0.55
N ALA A 95 -2.89 1.85 0.24
CA ALA A 95 -3.44 2.31 -1.02
C ALA A 95 -4.09 3.68 -0.84
N TRP A 96 -3.89 4.58 -1.79
CA TRP A 96 -4.51 5.90 -1.85
C TRP A 96 -4.83 6.23 -3.30
N GLY A 97 -6.09 6.55 -3.60
CA GLY A 97 -6.58 6.70 -4.97
C GLY A 97 -6.32 5.44 -5.80
N LEU A 98 -5.62 5.60 -6.93
CA LEU A 98 -5.18 4.50 -7.80
C LEU A 98 -3.73 4.04 -7.53
N SER A 99 -3.10 4.59 -6.50
CA SER A 99 -1.70 4.37 -6.15
C SER A 99 -1.56 3.47 -4.93
N VAL A 100 -0.41 2.80 -4.85
CA VAL A 100 -0.01 2.01 -3.68
C VAL A 100 1.39 2.44 -3.30
N LEU A 101 1.59 2.70 -2.00
CA LEU A 101 2.89 2.97 -1.43
C LEU A 101 3.29 1.81 -0.54
N GLU A 102 4.52 1.33 -0.71
CA GLU A 102 5.10 0.25 0.08
C GLU A 102 6.41 0.70 0.73
N TRP A 103 6.51 0.46 2.03
CA TRP A 103 7.75 0.49 2.79
C TRP A 103 8.17 -0.93 3.12
N ARG A 104 9.43 -1.25 2.80
CA ARG A 104 10.09 -2.49 3.20
C ARG A 104 11.40 -2.15 3.90
N LEU A 105 11.58 -2.68 5.11
CA LEU A 105 12.78 -2.51 5.93
C LEU A 105 13.67 -3.76 5.84
#